data_AF-A0A382XCJ0-F1
#
_entry.id   AF-A0A382XCJ0-F1
#
_cell.length_a   1.000
_cell.length_b   1.000
_cell.length_c   1.000
_cell.angle_alpha   90.00
_cell.angle_beta   90.00
_cell.angle_gamma   90.00
#
_symmetry.space_group_name_H-M   'P 1'
#
loop_
_entity.id
_entity.type
_entity.pdbx_description
1 polymer ?
#
loop_
_entity_poly.entity_id
_entity_poly.type
_entity_poly.pdbx_seq_one_letter_code
_entity_poly.pdbx_strand_id
1 'polypeptide(L)'
;MIFDIPGVIMEFGTWWGQNLCVFENLRAIYEPFNQNRRVIGFDTYKGYLDLSSKDKQSETIKESGYILPEEYVSYLEELLACHESINVLSNIKKCSIVEGDVRETLPIYFNDNPETIVALAYIDLALYEPCSIVLREIIPHLVRGSVVMF
;
A
#
# COMPACT_ATOMS: atom_id res chain seq x y z
N MET A 1 7.62 13.77 7.28
CA MET A 1 9.01 13.23 7.32
C MET A 1 9.56 12.92 5.93
N ILE A 2 8.73 12.73 4.89
CA ILE A 2 9.21 12.37 3.54
C ILE A 2 9.10 13.51 2.50
N PHE A 3 8.82 14.76 2.91
CA PHE A 3 8.52 15.87 2.01
C PHE A 3 9.64 16.14 0.99
N ASP A 4 10.90 16.00 1.42
CA ASP A 4 12.08 16.21 0.56
C ASP A 4 12.59 14.91 -0.09
N ILE A 5 11.86 13.80 0.08
CA ILE A 5 12.24 12.48 -0.43
C ILE A 5 11.37 12.15 -1.65
N PRO A 6 11.95 11.94 -2.85
CA PRO A 6 11.18 11.57 -4.02
C PRO A 6 10.57 10.17 -3.86
N GLY A 7 9.52 9.88 -4.63
CA GLY A 7 8.96 8.54 -4.72
C GLY A 7 7.52 8.43 -4.23
N VAL A 8 7.08 7.19 -4.04
CA VAL A 8 5.70 6.83 -3.70
C VAL A 8 5.55 6.48 -2.23
N ILE A 9 4.31 6.47 -1.77
CA ILE A 9 3.88 5.89 -0.49
C ILE A 9 3.29 4.52 -0.81
N MET A 10 3.78 3.47 -0.17
CA MET A 10 3.24 2.11 -0.27
C MET A 10 2.69 1.67 1.08
N GLU A 11 1.48 1.12 1.07
CA GLU A 11 0.87 0.44 2.21
C GLU A 11 0.70 -1.04 1.88
N PHE A 12 1.14 -1.91 2.80
CA PHE A 12 1.01 -3.36 2.68
C PHE A 12 0.12 -3.86 3.82
N GLY A 13 -1.06 -4.39 3.47
CA GLY A 13 -2.14 -4.63 4.42
C GLY A 13 -2.97 -3.36 4.60
N THR A 14 -3.98 -3.20 3.74
CA THR A 14 -4.80 -1.99 3.68
C THR A 14 -6.13 -2.15 4.41
N TRP A 15 -6.63 -3.39 4.55
CA TRP A 15 -7.94 -3.71 5.12
C TRP A 15 -9.06 -2.83 4.52
N TRP A 16 -9.80 -2.05 5.32
CA TRP A 16 -10.82 -1.10 4.84
C TRP A 16 -10.24 0.17 4.16
N GLY A 17 -8.92 0.25 3.91
CA GLY A 17 -8.29 1.37 3.19
C GLY A 17 -8.26 2.70 3.95
N GLN A 18 -8.40 2.68 5.28
CA GLN A 18 -8.40 3.89 6.11
C GLN A 18 -7.14 4.75 5.88
N ASN A 19 -5.97 4.11 5.91
CA ASN A 19 -4.70 4.80 5.75
C ASN A 19 -4.48 5.28 4.31
N LEU A 20 -4.93 4.54 3.28
CA LEU A 20 -4.92 5.03 1.89
C LEU A 20 -5.64 6.38 1.77
N CYS A 21 -6.84 6.49 2.36
CA CYS A 21 -7.58 7.75 2.39
C CYS A 21 -6.82 8.84 3.16
N VAL A 22 -6.25 8.52 4.32
CA VAL A 22 -5.45 9.48 5.10
C VAL A 22 -4.24 9.97 4.30
N PHE A 23 -3.46 9.06 3.71
CA PHE A 23 -2.28 9.41 2.93
C PHE A 23 -2.64 10.24 1.70
N GLU A 24 -3.73 9.95 1.02
CA GLU A 24 -4.17 10.74 -0.14
C GLU A 24 -4.54 12.18 0.26
N ASN A 25 -5.30 12.35 1.35
CA ASN A 25 -5.66 13.69 1.82
C ASN A 25 -4.42 14.46 2.33
N LEU A 26 -3.51 13.80 3.06
CA LEU A 26 -2.28 14.44 3.51
C LEU A 26 -1.38 14.82 2.32
N ARG A 27 -1.25 13.94 1.32
CA ARG A 27 -0.55 14.24 0.07
C ARG A 27 -1.15 15.47 -0.61
N ALA A 28 -2.48 15.55 -0.73
CA ALA A 28 -3.13 16.70 -1.36
C ALA A 28 -2.90 18.01 -0.60
N ILE A 29 -2.92 17.96 0.74
CA ILE A 29 -2.69 19.13 1.61
C ILE A 29 -1.24 19.64 1.50
N TYR A 30 -0.25 18.73 1.57
CA TYR A 30 1.15 19.13 1.66
C TYR A 30 1.89 19.19 0.32
N GLU A 31 1.42 18.43 -0.66
CA GLU A 31 2.09 18.27 -1.97
C GLU A 31 1.10 18.49 -3.15
N PRO A 32 0.30 19.59 -3.17
CA PRO A 32 -0.80 19.76 -4.13
C PRO A 32 -0.37 19.75 -5.60
N PHE A 33 0.88 20.12 -5.89
CA PHE A 33 1.44 20.16 -7.25
C PHE A 33 2.40 19.00 -7.55
N ASN A 34 2.64 18.10 -6.59
CA ASN A 34 3.53 16.96 -6.82
C ASN A 34 2.81 15.91 -7.68
N GLN A 35 3.21 15.83 -8.94
CA GLN A 35 2.64 14.86 -9.87
C GLN A 35 3.16 13.43 -9.66
N ASN A 36 4.25 13.24 -8.93
CA ASN A 36 4.91 11.94 -8.83
C ASN A 36 4.61 11.21 -7.51
N ARG A 37 4.16 11.92 -6.47
CA ARG A 37 3.73 11.27 -5.23
C ARG A 37 2.46 10.47 -5.50
N ARG A 38 2.58 9.14 -5.48
CA ARG A 38 1.46 8.20 -5.55
C ARG A 38 1.30 7.49 -4.20
N VAL A 39 0.09 7.04 -3.90
CA VAL A 39 -0.26 6.17 -2.76
C VAL A 39 -0.70 4.83 -3.33
N ILE A 40 -0.04 3.75 -2.94
CA ILE A 40 -0.27 2.42 -3.52
C ILE A 40 -0.57 1.45 -2.39
N GLY A 41 -1.75 0.84 -2.41
CA GLY A 41 -2.16 -0.17 -1.44
C GLY A 41 -2.01 -1.57 -2.00
N PHE A 42 -1.43 -2.48 -1.23
CA PHE A 42 -1.33 -3.90 -1.54
C PHE A 42 -2.11 -4.71 -0.50
N ASP A 43 -3.07 -5.51 -0.94
CA ASP A 43 -3.84 -6.39 -0.06
C ASP A 43 -4.50 -7.51 -0.88
N THR A 44 -4.79 -8.64 -0.24
CA THR A 44 -5.56 -9.72 -0.85
C THR A 44 -7.06 -9.40 -0.85
N TYR A 45 -7.52 -8.59 0.11
CA TYR A 45 -8.93 -8.36 0.47
C TYR A 45 -9.73 -9.63 0.81
N LYS A 46 -9.05 -10.78 0.80
CA LYS A 46 -9.57 -12.13 1.11
C LYS A 46 -9.09 -12.60 2.49
N GLY A 47 -8.41 -11.72 3.22
CA GLY A 47 -7.81 -12.00 4.51
C GLY A 47 -6.46 -12.70 4.42
N TYR A 48 -6.02 -13.26 5.54
CA TYR A 48 -4.74 -13.97 5.60
C TYR A 48 -4.73 -15.29 4.81
N LEU A 49 -3.65 -15.49 4.06
CA LEU A 49 -3.34 -16.68 3.28
C LEU A 49 -2.11 -17.39 3.85
N ASP A 50 -2.10 -18.73 3.79
CA ASP A 50 -0.94 -19.60 4.08
C ASP A 50 -0.10 -19.22 5.32
N LEU A 51 -0.70 -19.30 6.51
CA LEU A 51 0.02 -19.04 7.75
C LEU A 51 1.22 -19.99 7.92
N SER A 52 2.38 -19.44 8.26
CA SER A 52 3.60 -20.19 8.50
C SER A 52 3.72 -20.63 9.97
N SER A 53 4.64 -21.56 10.24
CA SER A 53 4.97 -21.96 11.62
C SER A 53 5.62 -20.85 12.46
N LYS A 54 6.00 -19.72 11.84
CA LYS A 54 6.56 -18.54 12.51
C LYS A 54 5.48 -17.55 12.92
N ASP A 55 4.25 -17.74 12.47
CA ASP A 55 3.13 -16.85 12.78
C ASP A 55 2.47 -17.22 14.10
N LYS A 56 2.23 -16.20 14.93
CA LYS A 56 1.54 -16.39 16.20
C LYS A 56 0.04 -16.34 15.99
N GLN A 57 -0.57 -17.53 15.90
CA GLN A 57 -2.03 -17.63 15.76
C GLN A 57 -2.76 -16.94 16.93
N SER A 58 -3.89 -16.33 16.59
CA SER A 58 -4.80 -15.69 17.54
C SER A 58 -6.23 -15.77 17.00
N GLU A 59 -7.21 -15.19 17.69
CA GLU A 59 -8.59 -15.12 17.17
C GLU A 59 -8.67 -14.40 15.81
N THR A 60 -7.73 -13.49 15.57
CA THR A 60 -7.66 -12.64 14.38
C THR A 60 -6.61 -13.11 13.37
N ILE A 61 -5.46 -13.62 13.83
CA ILE A 61 -4.41 -14.20 12.97
C ILE A 61 -4.75 -15.67 12.74
N LYS A 62 -5.61 -15.91 11.75
CA LYS A 62 -6.05 -17.21 11.23
C LYS A 62 -6.38 -17.08 9.75
N GLU A 63 -6.51 -18.20 9.04
CA GLU A 63 -6.95 -18.19 7.63
C GLU A 63 -8.26 -17.42 7.47
N SER A 64 -8.32 -16.57 6.44
CA SER A 64 -9.44 -15.66 6.18
C SER A 64 -9.76 -14.66 7.31
N GLY A 65 -8.87 -14.51 8.30
CA GLY A 65 -8.90 -13.38 9.22
C GLY A 65 -8.82 -12.06 8.43
N TYR A 66 -9.63 -11.07 8.82
CA TYR A 66 -9.78 -9.78 8.11
C TYR A 66 -10.34 -9.85 6.68
N ILE A 67 -10.98 -10.94 6.29
CA ILE A 67 -11.72 -11.00 5.02
C ILE A 67 -12.76 -9.88 4.92
N LEU A 68 -12.89 -9.30 3.74
CA LEU A 68 -13.89 -8.27 3.44
C LEU A 68 -15.00 -8.84 2.55
N PRO A 69 -16.16 -8.17 2.48
CA PRO A 69 -17.22 -8.52 1.54
C PRO A 69 -16.71 -8.52 0.09
N GLU A 70 -17.34 -9.35 -0.75
CA GLU A 70 -17.16 -9.26 -2.20
C GLU A 70 -17.47 -7.83 -2.68
N GLU A 71 -16.81 -7.40 -3.77
CA GLU A 71 -16.95 -6.06 -4.38
C GLU A 71 -16.42 -4.88 -3.54
N TYR A 72 -15.86 -5.12 -2.34
CA TYR A 72 -15.35 -4.03 -1.50
C TYR A 72 -14.23 -3.22 -2.17
N VAL A 73 -13.38 -3.87 -2.97
CA VAL A 73 -12.30 -3.19 -3.71
C VAL A 73 -12.86 -2.11 -4.63
N SER A 74 -13.93 -2.40 -5.36
CA SER A 74 -14.60 -1.42 -6.24
C SER A 74 -15.10 -0.21 -5.46
N TYR A 75 -15.72 -0.44 -4.30
CA TYR A 75 -16.15 0.65 -3.42
C TYR A 75 -14.97 1.50 -2.94
N LEU A 76 -13.86 0.87 -2.54
CA LEU A 76 -12.68 1.59 -2.08
C LEU A 76 -12.03 2.40 -3.21
N GLU A 77 -11.99 1.86 -4.44
CA GLU A 77 -11.53 2.62 -5.61
C GLU A 77 -12.41 3.85 -5.90
N GLU A 78 -13.74 3.73 -5.79
CA GLU A 78 -14.66 4.86 -5.94
C GLU A 78 -14.46 5.91 -4.85
N LEU A 79 -14.25 5.47 -3.61
CA LEU A 79 -13.97 6.36 -2.47
C LEU A 79 -12.67 7.14 -2.69
N LEU A 80 -11.58 6.46 -3.07
CA LEU A 80 -10.30 7.10 -3.36
C LEU A 80 -10.43 8.07 -4.55
N ALA A 81 -11.14 7.69 -5.61
CA ALA A 81 -11.42 8.57 -6.74
C ALA A 81 -12.21 9.82 -6.34
N CYS A 82 -13.14 9.70 -5.38
CA CYS A 82 -13.87 10.85 -4.84
C CYS A 82 -12.91 11.85 -4.17
N HIS A 83 -12.00 11.37 -3.32
CA HIS A 83 -10.98 12.22 -2.70
C HIS A 83 -10.03 12.85 -3.74
N GLU A 84 -9.64 12.12 -4.78
CA GLU A 84 -8.80 12.67 -5.84
C GLU A 84 -9.49 13.73 -6.68
N SER A 85 -10.81 13.57 -6.93
CA SER A 85 -11.58 14.46 -7.81
C SER A 85 -11.64 15.91 -7.34
N ILE A 86 -11.46 16.13 -6.04
CA ILE A 86 -11.49 17.47 -5.41
C ILE A 86 -10.11 18.09 -5.21
N ASN A 87 -9.04 17.40 -5.65
CA ASN A 87 -7.67 17.88 -5.55
C ASN A 87 -7.27 18.80 -6.72
N VAL A 88 -6.20 19.57 -6.53
CA VAL A 88 -5.65 20.50 -7.55
C VAL A 88 -5.29 19.79 -8.86
N LEU A 89 -4.80 18.54 -8.77
CA LEU A 89 -4.40 17.70 -9.91
C LEU A 89 -5.36 16.53 -10.12
N SER A 90 -6.68 16.79 -10.06
CA SER A 90 -7.73 15.76 -10.13
C SER A 90 -7.75 14.95 -11.43
N ASN A 91 -7.11 15.43 -12.50
CA ASN A 91 -6.99 14.73 -13.78
C ASN A 91 -5.86 13.66 -13.81
N ILE A 92 -5.08 13.53 -12.74
CA ILE A 92 -3.99 12.56 -12.65
C ILE A 92 -4.29 11.59 -11.51
N LYS A 93 -4.34 10.28 -11.80
CA LYS A 93 -4.51 9.23 -10.79
C LYS A 93 -3.29 9.15 -9.88
N LYS A 94 -3.50 9.13 -8.56
CA LYS A 94 -2.45 9.16 -7.51
C LYS A 94 -2.55 7.97 -6.58
N CYS A 95 -3.74 7.43 -6.39
CA CYS A 95 -4.09 6.28 -5.60
C CYS A 95 -4.29 5.08 -6.52
N SER A 96 -3.71 3.95 -6.14
CA SER A 96 -3.94 2.68 -6.81
C SER A 96 -3.98 1.55 -5.81
N ILE A 97 -4.85 0.59 -6.07
CA ILE A 97 -4.96 -0.65 -5.32
C ILE A 97 -4.34 -1.76 -6.17
N VAL A 98 -3.56 -2.61 -5.53
CA VAL A 98 -3.00 -3.83 -6.12
C VAL A 98 -3.58 -5.00 -5.33
N GLU A 99 -4.68 -5.55 -5.85
CA GLU A 99 -5.33 -6.73 -5.26
C GLU A 99 -4.51 -7.99 -5.54
N GLY A 100 -4.23 -8.75 -4.49
CA GLY A 100 -3.60 -10.06 -4.56
C GLY A 100 -2.56 -10.28 -3.49
N ASP A 101 -1.94 -11.47 -3.53
CA ASP A 101 -0.88 -11.80 -2.60
C ASP A 101 0.37 -10.96 -2.88
N VAL A 102 0.81 -10.18 -1.90
CA VAL A 102 1.99 -9.32 -2.00
C VAL A 102 3.26 -10.09 -2.37
N ARG A 103 3.32 -11.39 -2.07
CA ARG A 103 4.43 -12.29 -2.45
C ARG A 103 4.59 -12.39 -3.96
N GLU A 104 3.51 -12.19 -4.71
CA GLU A 104 3.46 -12.24 -6.18
C GLU A 104 3.30 -10.84 -6.77
N THR A 105 2.40 -10.02 -6.20
CA THR A 105 2.00 -8.75 -6.80
C THR A 105 3.06 -7.66 -6.67
N LEU A 106 3.86 -7.65 -5.59
CA LEU A 106 4.91 -6.64 -5.41
C LEU A 106 6.09 -6.81 -6.38
N PRO A 107 6.65 -8.03 -6.60
CA PRO A 107 7.63 -8.25 -7.65
C PRO A 107 7.14 -7.83 -9.04
N ILE A 108 5.88 -8.18 -9.39
CA ILE A 108 5.26 -7.78 -10.66
C ILE A 108 5.18 -6.25 -10.75
N TYR A 109 4.71 -5.59 -9.68
CA TYR A 109 4.62 -4.14 -9.63
C TYR A 109 5.97 -3.46 -9.90
N PHE A 110 7.05 -3.90 -9.26
CA PHE A 110 8.38 -3.31 -9.48
C PHE A 110 8.97 -3.62 -10.86
N ASN A 111 8.69 -4.79 -11.42
CA ASN A 111 9.07 -5.10 -12.79
C ASN A 111 8.38 -4.17 -13.80
N ASP A 112 7.10 -3.86 -13.57
CA ASP A 112 6.30 -3.02 -14.47
C ASP A 112 6.53 -1.52 -14.25
N ASN A 113 7.07 -1.13 -13.08
CA ASN A 113 7.35 0.25 -12.70
C ASN A 113 8.82 0.38 -12.20
N PRO A 114 9.82 0.11 -13.06
CA PRO A 114 11.24 0.08 -12.68
C PRO A 114 11.78 1.45 -12.21
N GLU A 115 11.08 2.54 -12.49
CA GLU A 115 11.38 3.89 -12.03
C GLU A 115 11.00 4.15 -10.57
N THR A 116 10.36 3.19 -9.91
CA THR A 116 9.79 3.38 -8.57
C THR A 116 10.86 3.67 -7.54
N ILE A 117 10.70 4.80 -6.83
CA ILE A 117 11.37 5.07 -5.57
C ILE A 117 10.33 4.96 -4.47
N VAL A 118 10.65 4.26 -3.38
CA VAL A 118 9.77 4.14 -2.22
C VAL A 118 10.19 5.17 -1.17
N ALA A 119 9.38 6.21 -0.99
CA ALA A 119 9.62 7.25 0.00
C ALA A 119 9.12 6.83 1.39
N LEU A 120 7.97 6.16 1.44
CA LEU A 120 7.39 5.57 2.64
C LEU A 120 6.87 4.17 2.33
N ALA A 121 7.27 3.18 3.12
CA ALA A 121 6.66 1.86 3.17
C ALA A 121 6.00 1.67 4.54
N TYR A 122 4.67 1.52 4.57
CA TYR A 122 3.86 1.16 5.74
C TYR A 122 3.54 -0.32 5.68
N ILE A 123 4.11 -1.13 6.58
CA ILE A 123 4.03 -2.59 6.53
C ILE A 123 3.15 -3.10 7.69
N ASP A 124 1.90 -3.48 7.40
CA ASP A 124 0.90 -3.96 8.36
C ASP A 124 0.25 -5.27 7.90
N LEU A 125 1.10 -6.27 7.62
CA LEU A 125 0.66 -7.58 7.12
C LEU A 125 0.49 -8.62 8.23
N ALA A 126 0.98 -8.34 9.45
CA ALA A 126 1.09 -9.22 10.62
C ALA A 126 1.87 -10.56 10.43
N LEU A 127 1.86 -11.15 9.23
CA LEU A 127 2.45 -12.45 8.93
C LEU A 127 3.93 -12.34 8.54
N TYR A 128 4.71 -13.34 8.96
CA TYR A 128 6.16 -13.39 8.79
C TYR A 128 6.58 -13.41 7.32
N GLU A 129 6.06 -14.36 6.53
CA GLU A 129 6.49 -14.54 5.14
C GLU A 129 6.25 -13.31 4.26
N PRO A 130 5.03 -12.74 4.20
CA PRO A 130 4.77 -11.59 3.34
C PRO A 130 5.54 -10.35 3.82
N CYS A 131 5.67 -10.11 5.14
CA CYS A 131 6.55 -9.06 5.67
C CYS A 131 8.00 -9.24 5.22
N SER A 132 8.53 -10.47 5.29
CA SER A 132 9.90 -10.77 4.89
C SER A 132 10.13 -10.58 3.39
N ILE A 133 9.13 -10.88 2.55
CA ILE A 133 9.22 -10.67 1.10
C ILE A 133 9.17 -9.18 0.79
N VAL A 134 8.20 -8.46 1.33
CA VAL A 134 8.09 -6.99 1.16
C VAL A 134 9.40 -6.31 1.49
N LEU A 135 9.99 -6.61 2.66
CA LEU A 135 11.26 -6.00 3.05
C LEU A 135 12.39 -6.26 2.05
N ARG A 136 12.49 -7.47 1.49
CA ARG A 136 13.53 -7.77 0.49
C ARG A 136 13.29 -7.02 -0.82
N GLU A 137 12.05 -6.98 -1.29
CA GLU A 137 11.69 -6.39 -2.58
C GLU A 137 11.76 -4.85 -2.57
N ILE A 138 11.44 -4.20 -1.45
CA ILE A 138 11.50 -2.73 -1.39
C ILE A 138 12.94 -2.20 -1.27
N ILE A 139 13.89 -2.97 -0.72
CA ILE A 139 15.27 -2.51 -0.44
C ILE A 139 15.95 -1.83 -1.64
N PRO A 140 15.92 -2.40 -2.86
CA PRO A 140 16.53 -1.77 -4.04
C PRO A 140 15.90 -0.42 -4.43
N HIS A 141 14.68 -0.16 -3.98
CA HIS A 141 13.87 1.00 -4.33
C HIS A 141 13.89 2.09 -3.24
N LEU A 142 14.56 1.84 -2.10
CA LEU A 142 14.74 2.82 -1.04
C LEU A 142 15.90 3.77 -1.34
N VAL A 143 15.75 5.04 -0.96
CA VAL A 143 16.81 6.05 -0.99
C VAL A 143 17.12 6.52 0.43
N ARG A 144 18.23 7.24 0.60
CA ARG A 144 18.54 7.85 1.89
C ARG A 144 17.41 8.79 2.30
N GLY A 145 16.84 8.54 3.48
CA GLY A 145 15.71 9.30 4.01
C GLY A 145 14.34 8.65 3.77
N SER A 146 14.27 7.60 2.95
CA SER A 146 13.08 6.75 2.90
C SER A 146 12.74 6.22 4.29
N VAL A 147 11.45 6.13 4.60
CA VAL A 147 10.93 5.66 5.88
C VAL A 147 10.28 4.30 5.70
N VAL A 148 10.65 3.34 6.54
CA VAL A 148 9.98 2.03 6.63
C VAL A 148 9.34 1.96 8.01
N MET A 149 8.03 1.73 8.06
CA MET A 149 7.22 1.72 9.27
C MET A 149 6.49 0.39 9.43
N PHE A 150 6.27 -0.01 10.68
CA PHE A 150 5.64 -1.26 11.12
C PHE A 150 4.62 -0.95 12.22
#